data_AF-A0A538JYS7-F1
#
_entry.id   AF-A0A538JYS7-F1
#
_cell.length_a   1.000
_cell.length_b   1.000
_cell.length_c   1.000
_cell.angle_alpha   90.00
_cell.angle_beta   90.00
_cell.angle_gamma   90.00
#
_symmetry.space_group_name_H-M   'P 1'
#
loop_
_entity.id
_entity.type
_entity.pdbx_description
1 polymer ?
#
loop_
_entity_poly.entity_id
_entity_poly.type
_entity_poly.pdbx_seq_one_letter_code
_entity_poly.pdbx_strand_id
1 'polypeptide(L)'
;MADPPQPSDEELVQQLEAELQKLKVSDLLVQTLYTVSSLGYRRLSDEHRDLEQARLAIEALRALLPVLEGSVGEELVRDFKQVTANLQLAYADASKVGDQAD
;
A
#
# COMPACT_ATOMS: atom_id res chain seq x y z
N MET A 1 -20.35 -25.84 29.87
CA MET A 1 -20.38 -24.42 29.43
C MET A 1 -21.22 -24.39 28.16
N ALA A 2 -22.33 -23.64 28.15
CA ALA A 2 -23.08 -23.43 26.92
C ALA A 2 -22.32 -22.41 26.06
N ASP A 3 -22.28 -22.61 24.74
CA ASP A 3 -21.75 -21.60 23.81
C ASP A 3 -22.58 -20.32 23.91
N PRO A 4 -21.97 -19.13 23.77
CA PRO A 4 -22.72 -17.89 23.70
C PRO A 4 -23.69 -17.93 22.51
N PRO A 5 -24.87 -17.30 22.61
CA PRO A 5 -25.81 -17.23 21.50
C PRO A 5 -25.14 -16.56 20.29
N GLN A 6 -25.26 -17.19 19.13
CA GLN A 6 -24.79 -16.61 17.87
C GLN A 6 -25.59 -15.33 17.59
N PRO A 7 -24.93 -14.22 17.22
CA PRO A 7 -25.62 -12.98 16.88
C PRO A 7 -26.53 -13.20 15.66
N SER A 8 -27.68 -12.53 15.68
CA SER A 8 -28.61 -12.47 14.55
C SER A 8 -28.02 -11.67 13.38
N ASP A 9 -28.56 -11.87 12.18
CA ASP A 9 -28.14 -11.13 10.97
C ASP A 9 -28.22 -9.60 11.17
N GLU A 10 -29.23 -9.11 11.88
CA GLU A 10 -29.41 -7.69 12.16
C GLU A 10 -28.34 -7.17 13.13
N GLU A 11 -28.00 -7.94 14.16
CA GLU A 11 -26.90 -7.61 15.09
C GLU A 11 -25.54 -7.65 14.39
N LEU A 12 -25.33 -8.58 13.44
CA LEU A 12 -24.11 -8.65 12.63
C LEU A 12 -23.95 -7.42 11.73
N VAL A 13 -25.04 -6.95 11.10
CA VAL A 13 -25.02 -5.72 10.29
C VAL A 13 -24.71 -4.50 11.14
N GLN A 14 -25.36 -4.35 12.30
CA GLN A 14 -25.10 -3.23 13.21
C GLN A 14 -23.66 -3.22 13.74
N GLN A 15 -23.11 -4.40 14.05
CA GLN A 15 -21.71 -4.54 14.45
C GLN A 15 -20.76 -4.13 13.31
N LEU A 16 -21.03 -4.57 12.08
CA LEU A 16 -20.23 -4.20 10.92
C LEU A 16 -20.25 -2.68 10.68
N GLU A 17 -21.42 -2.05 10.73
CA GLU A 17 -21.55 -0.60 10.58
C GLU A 17 -20.78 0.16 11.65
N ALA A 18 -20.87 -0.29 12.92
CA ALA A 18 -20.14 0.31 14.03
C ALA A 18 -18.62 0.18 13.87
N GLU A 19 -18.12 -0.92 13.32
CA GLU A 19 -16.69 -1.07 13.01
C GLU A 19 -16.26 -0.20 11.83
N LEU A 20 -17.06 -0.13 10.76
CA LEU A 20 -16.78 0.75 9.62
C LEU A 20 -16.70 2.23 10.02
N GLN A 21 -17.53 2.67 10.96
CA GLN A 21 -17.49 4.04 11.49
C GLN A 21 -16.19 4.37 12.23
N LYS A 22 -15.47 3.36 12.76
CA LYS A 22 -14.19 3.57 13.46
C LYS A 22 -13.01 3.68 12.50
N LEU A 23 -13.15 3.19 11.27
CA LEU A 23 -12.06 3.18 10.29
C LEU A 23 -11.77 4.59 9.79
N LYS A 24 -10.50 4.98 9.86
CA LYS A 24 -10.03 6.22 9.24
C LYS A 24 -9.53 5.94 7.84
N VAL A 25 -9.88 6.84 6.92
CA VAL A 25 -9.36 6.79 5.54
C VAL A 25 -7.84 6.88 5.52
N SER A 26 -7.23 7.66 6.42
CA SER A 26 -5.77 7.75 6.57
C SER A 26 -5.13 6.39 6.85
N ASP A 27 -5.73 5.59 7.73
CA ASP A 27 -5.19 4.31 8.16
C ASP A 27 -5.26 3.30 7.02
N LEU A 28 -6.38 3.30 6.26
CA LEU A 28 -6.51 2.49 5.05
C LEU A 28 -5.48 2.88 3.99
N LEU A 29 -5.30 4.17 3.75
CA LEU A 29 -4.32 4.66 2.78
C LEU A 29 -2.88 4.30 3.17
N VAL A 30 -2.52 4.38 4.46
CA VAL A 30 -1.22 3.89 4.96
C VAL A 30 -1.05 2.40 4.67
N GLN A 31 -2.06 1.58 4.95
CA GLN A 31 -2.04 0.14 4.64
C GLN A 31 -1.89 -0.10 3.13
N THR A 32 -2.57 0.68 2.30
CA THR A 32 -2.44 0.64 0.84
C THR A 32 -1.01 0.98 0.41
N LEU A 33 -0.39 2.04 0.95
CA LEU A 33 0.98 2.41 0.61
C LEU A 33 1.98 1.29 0.95
N TYR A 34 1.84 0.64 2.11
CA TYR A 34 2.67 -0.54 2.45
C TYR A 34 2.51 -1.66 1.44
N THR A 35 1.26 -1.97 1.08
CA THR A 35 0.93 -3.06 0.16
C THR A 35 1.49 -2.76 -1.23
N VAL A 36 1.22 -1.57 -1.78
CA VAL A 36 1.71 -1.12 -3.08
C VAL A 36 3.24 -1.09 -3.12
N SER A 37 3.90 -0.61 -2.06
CA SER A 37 5.37 -0.61 -1.98
C SER A 37 5.94 -2.03 -2.06
N SER A 38 5.38 -2.96 -1.29
CA SER A 38 5.80 -4.37 -1.29
C SER A 38 5.60 -5.04 -2.66
N LEU A 39 4.45 -4.80 -3.30
CA LEU A 39 4.20 -5.28 -4.65
C LEU A 39 5.18 -4.66 -5.65
N GLY A 40 5.46 -3.36 -5.56
CA GLY A 40 6.41 -2.66 -6.40
C GLY A 40 7.79 -3.32 -6.39
N TYR A 41 8.34 -3.60 -5.21
CA TYR A 41 9.63 -4.32 -5.10
C TYR A 41 9.57 -5.73 -5.67
N ARG A 42 8.48 -6.48 -5.45
CA ARG A 42 8.31 -7.82 -6.06
C ARG A 42 8.29 -7.77 -7.58
N ARG A 43 7.77 -6.71 -8.20
CA ARG A 43 7.78 -6.52 -9.66
C ARG A 43 9.13 -6.12 -10.23
N LEU A 44 10.11 -5.82 -9.38
CA LEU A 44 11.49 -5.58 -9.79
C LEU A 44 12.38 -6.81 -9.66
N SER A 45 11.92 -7.88 -8.99
CA SER A 45 12.69 -9.12 -8.87
C SER A 45 12.72 -9.89 -10.19
N ASP A 46 13.79 -10.63 -10.45
CA ASP A 46 14.01 -11.32 -11.74
C ASP A 46 12.93 -12.36 -12.06
N GLU A 47 12.39 -13.03 -11.05
CA GLU A 47 11.35 -14.06 -11.22
C GLU A 47 9.98 -13.49 -11.62
N HIS A 48 9.66 -12.27 -11.18
CA HIS A 48 8.34 -11.67 -11.31
C HIS A 48 8.38 -10.29 -11.99
N ARG A 49 9.43 -10.05 -12.79
CA ARG A 49 9.74 -8.73 -13.34
C ARG A 49 8.61 -8.21 -14.22
N ASP A 50 8.09 -7.04 -13.88
CA ASP A 50 7.05 -6.31 -14.60
C ASP A 50 7.26 -4.80 -14.38
N LEU A 51 7.94 -4.15 -15.33
CA LEU A 51 8.30 -2.75 -15.21
C LEU A 51 7.08 -1.82 -15.29
N GLU A 52 6.03 -2.19 -16.03
CA GLU A 52 4.80 -1.39 -16.10
C GLU A 52 4.09 -1.37 -14.75
N GLN A 53 3.97 -2.53 -14.09
CA GLN A 53 3.40 -2.62 -12.74
C GLN A 53 4.27 -1.93 -11.68
N ALA A 54 5.60 -2.03 -11.78
CA ALA A 54 6.50 -1.32 -10.87
C ALA A 54 6.38 0.20 -11.02
N ARG A 55 6.29 0.70 -12.27
CA ARG A 55 6.03 2.11 -12.57
C ARG A 55 4.69 2.56 -12.00
N LEU A 56 3.62 1.77 -12.19
CA LEU A 56 2.31 2.08 -11.62
C LEU A 56 2.36 2.20 -10.09
N ALA A 57 3.07 1.30 -9.42
CA ALA A 57 3.27 1.37 -7.97
C ALA A 57 3.98 2.67 -7.56
N ILE A 58 5.07 3.04 -8.24
CA ILE A 58 5.81 4.30 -7.98
C ILE A 58 4.89 5.51 -8.13
N GLU A 59 4.13 5.61 -9.22
CA GLU A 59 3.26 6.77 -9.46
C GLU A 59 2.12 6.84 -8.42
N ALA A 60 1.56 5.69 -8.02
CA ALA A 60 0.57 5.65 -6.95
C ALA A 60 1.13 6.14 -5.61
N LEU A 61 2.34 5.71 -5.22
CA LEU A 61 2.99 6.18 -4.00
C LEU A 61 3.24 7.70 -4.04
N ARG A 62 3.74 8.20 -5.18
CA ARG A 62 4.00 9.64 -5.38
C ARG A 62 2.73 10.49 -5.30
N ALA A 63 1.61 9.99 -5.82
CA ALA A 63 0.35 10.71 -5.82
C ALA A 63 -0.32 10.73 -4.44
N LEU A 64 -0.25 9.61 -3.71
CA LEU A 64 -0.93 9.45 -2.42
C LEU A 64 -0.14 10.04 -1.24
N LEU A 65 1.19 10.09 -1.31
CA LEU A 65 2.01 10.62 -0.21
C LEU A 65 1.67 12.06 0.20
N PRO A 66 1.54 13.03 -0.75
CA PRO A 66 1.13 14.39 -0.41
C PRO A 66 -0.27 14.46 0.22
N VAL A 67 -1.17 13.55 -0.13
CA VAL A 67 -2.54 13.50 0.40
C VAL A 67 -2.56 13.13 1.88
N LEU A 68 -1.56 12.37 2.35
CA LEU A 68 -1.44 11.96 3.76
C LEU A 68 -0.76 13.01 4.64
N GLU A 69 -0.16 14.05 4.07
CA GLU A 69 0.48 15.11 4.84
C GLU A 69 -0.55 15.79 5.76
N GLY A 70 -0.20 15.94 7.05
CA GLY A 70 -1.09 16.51 8.07
C GLY A 70 -2.19 15.57 8.58
N SER A 71 -2.42 14.41 7.93
CA SER A 71 -3.39 13.40 8.38
C SER A 71 -2.75 12.24 9.14
N VAL A 72 -1.45 12.02 8.95
CA VAL A 72 -0.65 11.01 9.66
C VAL A 72 0.63 11.64 10.21
N GLY A 73 1.36 10.90 11.06
CA GLY A 73 2.61 11.40 11.65
C GLY A 73 3.67 11.74 10.59
N GLU A 74 4.40 12.85 10.80
CA GLU A 74 5.42 13.33 9.86
C GLU A 74 6.55 12.32 9.60
N GLU A 75 6.92 11.54 10.62
CA GLU A 75 7.90 10.47 10.52
C GLU A 75 7.45 9.40 9.51
N LEU A 76 6.19 8.97 9.61
CA LEU A 76 5.62 7.97 8.70
C LEU A 76 5.62 8.48 7.24
N VAL A 77 5.28 9.74 7.02
CA VAL A 77 5.35 10.36 5.68
C VAL A 77 6.79 10.35 5.16
N ARG A 78 7.76 10.71 6.01
CA ARG A 78 9.18 10.72 5.65
C ARG A 78 9.66 9.32 5.27
N ASP A 79 9.28 8.30 6.01
CA ASP A 79 9.65 6.92 5.75
C ASP A 79 9.12 6.45 4.39
N PHE A 80 7.85 6.72 4.07
CA PHE A 80 7.31 6.38 2.76
C PHE A 80 7.93 7.18 1.61
N LYS A 81 8.32 8.45 1.84
CA LYS A 81 9.11 9.21 0.85
C LYS A 81 10.44 8.51 0.56
N GLN A 82 11.14 8.02 1.60
CA GLN A 82 12.36 7.25 1.43
C GLN A 82 12.13 5.92 0.70
N VAL A 83 11.07 5.18 1.05
CA VAL A 83 10.68 3.92 0.39
C VAL A 83 10.41 4.16 -1.11
N THR A 84 9.70 5.24 -1.43
CA THR A 84 9.38 5.61 -2.82
C THR A 84 10.65 5.96 -3.60
N ALA A 85 11.56 6.75 -3.02
CA ALA A 85 12.83 7.09 -3.64
C ALA A 85 13.69 5.84 -3.90
N ASN A 86 13.78 4.92 -2.93
CA ASN A 86 14.51 3.66 -3.09
C ASN A 86 13.90 2.78 -4.19
N LEU A 87 12.57 2.72 -4.28
CA LEU A 87 11.88 1.96 -5.31
C LEU A 87 12.14 2.55 -6.70
N GLN A 88 12.16 3.88 -6.83
CA GLN A 88 12.50 4.57 -8.07
C GLN A 88 13.94 4.27 -8.53
N LEU A 89 14.90 4.26 -7.61
CA LEU A 89 16.29 3.89 -7.92
C LEU A 89 16.38 2.45 -8.42
N ALA A 90 15.76 1.52 -7.69
CA ALA A 90 15.72 0.11 -8.08
C ALA A 90 15.05 -0.11 -9.45
N TYR A 91 13.97 0.63 -9.73
CA TYR A 91 13.31 0.61 -11.03
C TYR A 91 14.22 1.11 -12.16
N ALA A 92 14.92 2.23 -11.94
CA ALA A 92 15.83 2.80 -12.93
C ALA A 92 17.02 1.88 -13.23
N ASP A 93 17.46 1.08 -12.26
CA ASP A 93 18.51 0.09 -12.49
C ASP A 93 17.96 -1.15 -13.21
N ALA A 94 16.77 -1.61 -12.84
CA ALA A 94 16.11 -2.73 -13.52
C ALA A 94 15.76 -2.41 -14.99
N SER A 95 15.38 -1.17 -15.31
CA SER A 95 15.05 -0.76 -16.68
C SER A 95 16.27 -0.74 -17.61
N LYS A 96 17.44 -0.35 -17.11
CA LYS A 96 18.70 -0.40 -17.88
C LYS A 96 19.12 -1.83 -18.27
N VAL A 97 18.78 -2.82 -17.45
CA VAL A 97 19.06 -4.23 -17.75
C VAL A 97 18.18 -4.75 -18.89
N GLY A 98 16.94 -4.26 -19.00
CA GLY A 98 16.05 -4.58 -20.12
C GLY A 98 16.54 -3.98 -21.43
N ASP A 99 16.94 -2.70 -21.42
CA ASP A 99 17.45 -1.97 -22.59
C ASP A 99 18.76 -2.53 -23.18
N GLN A 100 19.52 -3.33 -22.43
CA GLN A 100 20.77 -3.95 -22.90
C GLN A 100 20.58 -5.38 -23.44
N ALA A 101 19.39 -5.96 -23.27
CA ALA A 101 19.08 -7.33 -23.68
C ALA A 101 18.31 -7.40 -25.02
N ASP A 102 17.82 -6.27 -25.53
CA ASP A 102 17.27 -6.06 -26.87
C ASP A 102 18.32 -5.48 -27.85
#